data_AF-A0A0P1IKL4-F1
#
_entry.id   AF-A0A0P1IKL4-F1
#
_cell.length_a   1.000
_cell.length_b   1.000
_cell.length_c   1.000
_cell.angle_alpha   90.00
_cell.angle_beta   90.00
_cell.angle_gamma   90.00
#
_symmetry.space_group_name_H-M   'P 1'
#
loop_
_entity.id
_entity.type
_entity.pdbx_description
1 polymer ?
#
loop_
_entity_poly.entity_id
_entity_poly.type
_entity_poly.pdbx_seq_one_letter_code
_entity_poly.pdbx_strand_id
1 'polypeptide(L)' 'MNVQSRKPTNLSLDSTLLSEAKALKVNLSRAAEEGVRIAVAAAKAEQWKAENAEALKSSNDYVEQHGLPLDQFRQF' A
#
# COMPACT_ATOMS: atom_id res chain seq x y z
N MET A 1 -18.06 18.19 -3.02
CA MET A 1 -16.61 18.11 -2.69
C MET A 1 -16.50 17.49 -1.31
N ASN A 2 -16.04 16.23 -1.21
CA ASN A 2 -15.96 15.55 0.09
C ASN A 2 -14.71 16.04 0.82
N VAL A 3 -14.86 17.10 1.63
CA VAL A 3 -13.76 17.60 2.46
C VAL A 3 -13.53 16.58 3.56
N GLN A 4 -12.58 15.66 3.35
CA GLN A 4 -12.09 14.77 4.38
C GLN A 4 -11.57 15.62 5.55
N SER A 5 -12.26 15.54 6.69
CA SER A 5 -11.89 16.27 7.89
C SER A 5 -10.60 15.71 8.46
N ARG A 6 -9.54 16.53 8.49
CA ARG A 6 -8.29 16.15 9.15
C ARG A 6 -8.49 16.19 10.65
N LYS A 7 -8.26 15.06 11.32
CA LYS A 7 -8.27 15.01 12.79
C LYS A 7 -6.84 15.23 13.30
N PRO A 8 -6.60 16.24 14.17
CA PRO A 8 -5.30 16.39 14.80
C PRO A 8 -5.01 15.15 15.66
N THR A 9 -3.83 14.58 15.47
CA THR A 9 -3.38 13.36 16.14
C THR A 9 -2.04 13.65 16.80
N ASN A 10 -1.90 13.31 18.07
CA ASN A 10 -0.65 13.52 18.80
C ASN A 10 0.26 12.31 18.55
N LEU A 11 1.48 12.57 18.07
CA LEU A 11 2.45 11.54 17.68
C LEU A 11 3.77 11.80 18.40
N SER A 12 4.39 10.76 18.92
CA SER A 12 5.77 10.84 19.45
C SER A 12 6.73 10.48 18.33
N LEU A 13 7.65 11.40 18.01
CA LEU A 13 8.68 11.24 17.00
C LEU A 13 10.02 11.66 17.58
N ASP A 14 11.10 11.18 16.95
CA ASP A 14 12.46 11.53 17.35
C ASP A 14 12.68 13.06 17.33
N SER A 15 13.21 13.58 18.43
CA SER A 15 13.37 15.03 18.61
C SER A 15 14.45 15.63 17.72
N THR A 16 15.49 14.86 17.36
CA THR A 16 16.54 15.31 16.45
C THR A 16 16.01 15.43 15.03
N LEU A 17 15.26 14.44 14.57
CA LEU A 17 14.58 14.43 13.27
C LEU A 17 13.57 15.58 13.15
N LEU A 18 12.79 15.85 14.21
CA LEU A 18 11.86 16.98 14.22
C LEU A 18 12.58 18.32 14.10
N SER A 19 13.75 18.45 14.73
CA SER A 19 14.55 19.67 14.70
C SER A 19 15.16 19.90 13.32
N GLU A 20 15.67 18.84 12.70
CA GLU A 20 16.17 18.86 11.32
C GLU A 20 15.06 19.19 10.32
N ALA A 21 13.91 18.53 10.42
CA ALA A 21 12.76 18.78 9.56
C ALA A 21 12.29 20.25 9.63
N LYS A 22 12.29 20.84 10.85
CA LYS A 22 11.99 22.27 11.03
C LYS A 22 13.05 23.17 10.39
N ALA A 23 14.34 22.86 10.58
CA ALA A 23 15.44 23.63 9.98
C ALA A 23 15.36 23.61 8.44
N LEU A 24 14.96 22.48 7.86
CA LEU A 24 14.78 22.28 6.43
C LEU A 24 13.41 22.76 5.90
N LYS A 25 12.55 23.33 6.76
CA LYS A 25 11.19 23.80 6.43
C LYS A 25 10.31 22.70 5.82
N VAL A 26 10.50 21.46 6.23
CA VAL A 26 9.67 20.32 5.82
C VAL A 26 8.26 20.49 6.38
N ASN A 27 7.25 20.22 5.55
CA ASN A 27 5.86 20.19 6.01
C ASN A 27 5.57 18.87 6.73
N LEU A 28 5.76 18.84 8.06
CA LEU A 28 5.61 17.65 8.88
C LEU A 28 4.25 16.97 8.71
N SER A 29 3.16 17.74 8.70
CA SER A 29 1.81 17.17 8.57
C SER A 29 1.63 16.43 7.24
N ARG A 30 2.13 16.99 6.15
CA ARG A 30 2.06 16.36 4.82
C ARG A 30 2.98 15.14 4.73
N ALA A 31 4.18 15.21 5.30
CA ALA A 31 5.11 14.07 5.34
C ALA A 31 4.55 12.91 6.16
N ALA A 32 3.96 13.20 7.32
CA ALA A 32 3.31 12.21 8.17
C ALA A 32 2.10 11.57 7.47
N GLU A 33 1.25 12.38 6.82
CA GLU A 33 0.09 11.87 6.07
C GLU A 33 0.51 10.91 4.94
N GLU A 34 1.56 11.26 4.20
CA GLU A 34 2.09 10.38 3.15
C GLU A 34 2.67 9.08 3.72
N GLY A 35 3.46 9.17 4.80
CA GLY A 35 4.01 7.99 5.46
C GLY A 35 2.92 7.04 5.95
N VAL A 36 1.86 7.58 6.56
CA VAL A 36 0.69 6.79 6.99
C VAL A 36 -0.02 6.18 5.79
N ARG A 37 -0.20 6.92 4.69
CA ARG A 37 -0.86 6.42 3.48
C ARG A 37 -0.11 5.22 2.89
N ILE A 38 1.21 5.31 2.79
CA ILE A 38 2.06 4.22 2.28
C ILE A 38 1.96 3.00 3.21
N ALA A 39 2.09 3.19 4.52
CA ALA A 39 2.02 2.10 5.49
C ALA A 39 0.65 1.39 5.48
N VAL A 40 -0.45 2.16 5.38
CA VAL A 40 -1.81 1.60 5.28
C VAL A 40 -2.00 0.84 3.97
N ALA A 41 -1.51 1.37 2.84
CA ALA A 41 -1.59 0.68 1.56
C ALA A 41 -0.83 -0.65 1.57
N ALA A 42 0.37 -0.68 2.16
CA ALA A 42 1.15 -1.90 2.33
C ALA A 42 0.41 -2.92 3.20
N ALA A 43 -0.10 -2.50 4.37
CA ALA A 43 -0.86 -3.39 5.26
C ALA A 43 -2.11 -3.98 4.58
N LYS A 44 -2.85 -3.17 3.82
CA LYS A 44 -4.00 -3.64 3.04
C LYS A 44 -3.60 -4.63 1.95
N ALA A 45 -2.49 -4.38 1.26
CA ALA A 45 -2.01 -5.29 0.22
C ALA A 45 -1.61 -6.65 0.81
N GLU A 46 -0.93 -6.66 1.95
CA GLU A 46 -0.58 -7.90 2.66
C GLU A 46 -1.81 -8.65 3.16
N GLN A 47 -2.79 -7.94 3.73
CA GLN A 47 -4.05 -8.54 4.14
C GLN A 47 -4.80 -9.15 2.95
N TRP A 48 -4.92 -8.40 1.85
CA TRP A 48 -5.56 -8.89 0.63
C TRP A 48 -4.87 -10.13 0.07
N LYS A 49 -3.53 -10.16 0.03
CA LYS A 49 -2.77 -11.34 -0.41
C LYS A 49 -3.06 -12.55 0.47
N ALA A 50 -3.11 -12.37 1.79
CA ALA A 50 -3.41 -13.46 2.72
C ALA A 50 -4.84 -14.00 2.49
N GLU A 51 -5.82 -13.12 2.31
CA GLU A 51 -7.21 -13.49 2.05
C GLU A 51 -7.41 -14.17 0.69
N ASN A 52 -6.63 -13.79 -0.32
CA ASN A 52 -6.77 -14.29 -1.69
C ASN A 52 -5.76 -15.40 -2.03
N ALA A 53 -4.97 -15.86 -1.06
CA ALA A 53 -3.93 -16.86 -1.27
C ALA A 53 -4.50 -18.18 -1.81
N GLU A 54 -5.65 -18.63 -1.30
CA GLU A 54 -6.31 -19.86 -1.74
C GLU A 54 -6.89 -19.72 -3.17
N ALA A 55 -7.47 -18.57 -3.48
CA ALA A 55 -8.00 -18.28 -4.81
C ALA A 55 -6.87 -18.19 -5.86
N LEU A 56 -5.76 -17.53 -5.51
CA LEU A 56 -4.57 -17.46 -6.36
C LEU A 56 -3.95 -18.84 -6.56
N LYS A 57 -3.88 -19.66 -5.50
CA LYS A 57 -3.36 -21.03 -5.60
C LYS A 57 -4.23 -21.89 -6.53
N SER A 58 -5.54 -21.88 -6.35
CA SER A 58 -6.49 -22.60 -7.23
C SER A 58 -6.37 -22.17 -8.69
N SER A 59 -6.25 -20.87 -8.93
CA SER A 59 -6.03 -20.33 -10.28
C SER A 59 -4.70 -20.78 -10.89
N ASN A 60 -3.62 -20.76 -10.11
CA ASN A 60 -2.30 -21.22 -10.54
C ASN A 60 -2.31 -22.73 -10.83
N ASP A 61 -2.87 -23.55 -9.94
CA ASP A 61 -3.01 -25.00 -10.11
C ASP A 61 -3.79 -25.34 -11.39
N TYR A 62 -4.82 -24.54 -11.71
CA TYR A 62 -5.60 -24.69 -12.95
C TYR A 62 -4.75 -24.38 -14.19
N VAL A 63 -3.97 -23.29 -14.17
CA VAL A 63 -3.08 -22.92 -15.29
C VAL A 63 -1.94 -23.94 -15.46
N GLU A 64 -1.39 -24.49 -14.38
CA GLU A 64 -0.38 -25.55 -14.46
C GLU A 64 -0.93 -26.84 -15.08
N GLN A 65 -2.18 -27.19 -14.75
CA GLN A 65 -2.81 -28.41 -15.25
C GLN A 65 -3.36 -28.27 -16.68
N HIS A 66 -3.88 -27.10 -17.04
CA HIS A 66 -4.61 -26.90 -18.30
C HIS A 66 -3.91 -25.97 -19.29
N GLY A 67 -2.78 -25.38 -18.90
CA GLY A 67 -2.13 -24.33 -19.66
C GLY A 67 -2.88 -23.00 -19.57
N LEU A 68 -2.33 -21.97 -20.24
CA LEU A 68 -2.97 -20.66 -20.29
C LEU A 68 -4.24 -20.73 -21.17
N PRO A 69 -5.44 -20.42 -20.65
CA PRO A 69 -6.71 -20.64 -21.36
C PRO A 69 -6.81 -19.96 -22.72
N LEU A 70 -6.13 -18.82 -22.87
CA LEU A 70 -6.16 -17.98 -24.06
C LEU A 70 -4.86 -17.99 -24.85
N ASP A 71 -3.91 -18.88 -24.52
CA ASP A 71 -2.61 -18.91 -25.20
C ASP A 71 -2.73 -19.21 -26.69
N GLN A 72 -3.72 -20.03 -27.05
CA GLN A 72 -4.08 -20.37 -28.44
C GLN A 72 -4.55 -19.18 -29.29
N PHE A 73 -4.82 -18.02 -28.70
CA PHE A 73 -5.26 -16.80 -29.41
C PHE A 73 -4.22 -15.68 -29.40
N ARG A 74 -3.00 -15.92 -28.88
CA ARG A 74 -1.95 -14.91 -28.82
C ARG A 74 -1.38 -14.63 -30.23
N GLN A 75 -1.61 -13.42 -30.75
CA GLN A 75 -0.93 -12.94 -31.97
C GLN A 75 0.42 -12.31 -31.59
N PHE A 76 1.47 -12.65 -32.33
CA PHE A 76 2.85 -12.18 -32.17
C PHE A 76 3.20 -11.09 -33.20
#